data_AF-A0AAD5K0T1-F1
#
_entry.id   AF-A0AAD5K0T1-F1
#
_cell.length_a   1.000
_cell.length_b   1.000
_cell.length_c   1.000
_cell.angle_alpha   90.00
_cell.angle_beta   90.00
_cell.angle_gamma   90.00
#
_symmetry.space_group_name_H-M   'P 1'
#
loop_
_entity.id
_entity.type
_entity.pdbx_description
1 polymer ?
#
loop_
_entity_poly.entity_id
_entity_poly.type
_entity_poly.pdbx_seq_one_letter_code
_entity_poly.pdbx_strand_id
1 'polypeptide(L)'
;MRLLLGPVRRPWFSWLSGLAMLIVLIVEFVKNSQMTGSVIATSPTFNPMIGPSFPVLINMGARFTPCMRSIPEFTPTTPFQNCFHESETCTVEEMCGFGGFGGSEPDQSFRFITPIFLHAGIVHYIMNMLCHLRLGADLECVLGAPRYILLYMASGIWGFVLSSIMSQSTTASMGCSGALFGLIGYMFIDVIVNWKTIHQPVRELLKLLIVTIISLVLGLLPGLDNFCHLGGFVIGIVMGALIAPMRPNMAKKGKMITWGIRAAAFVILIILFAVTINAFYKASDPSQICPGCKYLSCLPVNNWCDM
;
A
#
# COMPACT_ATOMS: atom_id res chain seq x y z
N MET A 1 -5.09 -17.74 24.83
CA MET A 1 -4.54 -16.38 25.05
C MET A 1 -3.12 -16.18 24.50
N ARG A 2 -2.14 -17.09 24.71
CA ARG A 2 -0.83 -17.03 24.01
C ARG A 2 -0.94 -17.03 22.49
N LEU A 3 -1.92 -17.76 21.94
CA LEU A 3 -2.25 -17.79 20.51
C LEU A 3 -2.71 -16.42 19.94
N LEU A 4 -3.13 -15.49 20.80
CA LEU A 4 -3.64 -14.16 20.42
C LEU A 4 -2.67 -13.02 20.80
N LEU A 5 -1.75 -13.24 21.74
CA LEU A 5 -1.00 -12.16 22.40
C LEU A 5 0.49 -12.46 22.63
N GLY A 6 1.00 -13.61 22.16
CA GLY A 6 2.40 -14.00 22.27
C GLY A 6 2.93 -14.62 20.97
N PRO A 7 4.23 -14.97 20.95
CA PRO A 7 4.86 -15.48 19.74
C PRO A 7 4.12 -16.70 19.18
N VAL A 8 3.77 -16.66 17.91
CA VAL A 8 3.13 -17.78 17.23
C VAL A 8 4.22 -18.67 16.64
N ARG A 9 4.02 -19.99 16.70
CA ARG A 9 4.97 -20.94 16.05
C ARG A 9 4.86 -20.97 14.53
N ARG A 10 3.71 -20.53 13.97
CA ARG A 10 3.41 -20.60 12.55
C ARG A 10 2.80 -19.27 12.09
N PRO A 11 3.34 -18.65 11.03
CA PRO A 11 2.86 -17.39 10.48
C PRO A 11 1.71 -17.65 9.50
N TRP A 12 0.55 -18.03 10.04
CA TRP A 12 -0.61 -18.43 9.24
C TRP A 12 -1.12 -17.29 8.38
N PHE A 13 -1.18 -16.06 8.89
CA PHE A 13 -1.67 -14.95 8.10
C PHE A 13 -0.75 -14.69 6.91
N SER A 14 0.57 -14.65 7.09
CA SER A 14 1.51 -14.41 5.99
C SER A 14 1.41 -15.49 4.91
N TRP A 15 1.26 -16.77 5.28
CA TRP A 15 1.08 -17.85 4.31
C TRP A 15 -0.28 -17.82 3.60
N LEU A 16 -1.36 -17.62 4.35
CA LEU A 16 -2.72 -17.58 3.78
C LEU A 16 -2.90 -16.35 2.87
N SER A 17 -2.42 -15.18 3.29
CA SER A 17 -2.46 -13.97 2.46
C SER A 17 -1.53 -14.09 1.25
N GLY A 18 -0.36 -14.70 1.39
CA GLY A 18 0.53 -15.00 0.25
C GLY A 18 -0.13 -15.90 -0.80
N LEU A 19 -0.82 -16.96 -0.35
CA LEU A 19 -1.60 -17.83 -1.23
C LEU A 19 -2.79 -17.09 -1.86
N ALA A 20 -3.51 -16.28 -1.08
CA ALA A 20 -4.61 -15.47 -1.61
C ALA A 20 -4.12 -14.50 -2.70
N MET A 21 -2.99 -13.82 -2.48
CA MET A 21 -2.37 -12.94 -3.47
C MET A 21 -1.90 -13.69 -4.72
N LEU A 22 -1.44 -14.95 -4.60
CA LEU A 22 -1.15 -15.79 -5.76
C LEU A 22 -2.40 -16.09 -6.58
N ILE A 23 -3.50 -16.43 -5.91
CA ILE A 23 -4.78 -16.71 -6.57
C ILE A 23 -5.29 -15.45 -7.27
N VAL A 24 -5.21 -14.29 -6.60
CA VAL A 24 -5.57 -13.00 -7.18
C VAL A 24 -4.71 -12.71 -8.41
N LEU A 25 -3.39 -12.93 -8.36
CA LEU A 25 -2.51 -12.77 -9.52
C LEU A 25 -2.91 -13.64 -10.72
N ILE A 26 -3.31 -14.89 -10.48
CA ILE A 26 -3.82 -15.76 -11.54
C ILE A 26 -5.11 -15.18 -12.13
N VAL A 27 -6.02 -14.68 -11.30
CA VAL A 27 -7.26 -14.03 -11.76
C VAL A 27 -6.96 -12.76 -12.55
N GLU A 28 -5.95 -11.98 -12.14
CA GLU A 28 -5.46 -10.79 -12.85
C GLU A 28 -5.05 -11.12 -14.29
N PHE A 29 -4.28 -12.19 -14.48
CA PHE A 29 -3.89 -12.67 -15.80
C PHE A 29 -5.06 -13.20 -16.64
N VAL A 30 -5.98 -13.95 -16.02
CA VAL A 30 -7.18 -14.47 -16.69
C VAL A 30 -8.06 -13.31 -17.15
N LYS A 31 -8.28 -12.30 -16.30
CA LYS A 31 -9.07 -11.12 -16.65
C LYS A 31 -8.43 -10.31 -17.75
N ASN A 32 -7.10 -10.14 -17.72
CA ASN A 32 -6.40 -9.46 -18.80
C ASN A 32 -6.60 -10.18 -20.15
N SER A 33 -6.49 -11.51 -20.15
CA SER A 33 -6.72 -12.30 -21.36
C SER A 33 -8.16 -12.21 -21.87
N GLN A 34 -9.14 -12.12 -20.98
CA GLN A 34 -10.56 -11.99 -21.36
C GLN A 34 -10.87 -10.60 -21.93
N MET A 35 -10.28 -9.54 -21.37
CA MET A 35 -10.61 -8.16 -21.73
C MET A 35 -9.74 -7.61 -22.86
N THR A 36 -8.49 -8.04 -23.00
CA THR A 36 -7.54 -7.50 -23.99
C THR A 36 -7.18 -8.50 -25.08
N GLY A 37 -7.52 -9.79 -24.91
CA GLY A 37 -7.08 -10.88 -25.78
C GLY A 37 -5.63 -11.35 -25.52
N SER A 38 -4.91 -10.71 -24.58
CA SER A 38 -3.51 -11.03 -24.26
C SER A 38 -3.34 -11.33 -22.76
N VAL A 39 -2.44 -12.26 -22.41
CA VAL A 39 -2.15 -12.55 -21.00
C VAL A 39 -1.33 -11.41 -20.37
N ILE A 40 -0.37 -10.86 -21.11
CA ILE A 40 0.52 -9.78 -20.67
C ILE A 40 0.24 -8.56 -21.53
N ALA A 41 0.19 -7.38 -20.91
CA ALA A 41 0.05 -6.12 -21.62
C ALA A 41 1.32 -5.79 -22.41
N THR A 42 1.30 -6.08 -23.71
CA THR A 42 2.33 -5.67 -24.68
C THR A 42 1.89 -4.48 -25.54
N SER A 43 0.58 -4.26 -25.63
CA SER A 43 -0.08 -3.17 -26.32
C SER A 43 -1.32 -2.80 -25.50
N PRO A 44 -1.75 -1.52 -25.45
CA PRO A 44 -1.21 -0.34 -26.14
C PRO A 44 0.07 0.23 -25.51
N THR A 45 0.32 -0.08 -24.23
CA THR A 45 1.57 0.21 -23.52
C THR A 45 2.11 -1.05 -22.87
N PHE A 46 3.42 -1.28 -23.02
CA PHE A 46 4.09 -2.42 -22.39
C PHE A 46 4.16 -2.22 -20.87
N ASN A 47 3.67 -3.18 -20.10
CA ASN A 47 3.82 -3.18 -18.66
C ASN A 47 5.19 -3.77 -18.25
N PRO A 48 6.13 -2.96 -17.72
CA PRO A 48 7.48 -3.42 -17.37
C PRO A 48 7.51 -4.46 -16.25
N MET A 49 6.43 -4.59 -15.47
CA MET A 49 6.32 -5.58 -14.39
C MET A 49 5.88 -6.97 -14.88
N ILE A 50 5.71 -7.15 -16.21
CA ILE A 50 5.27 -8.39 -16.86
C ILE A 50 3.91 -8.82 -16.27
N GLY A 51 2.89 -8.03 -16.58
CA GLY A 51 1.55 -8.18 -15.99
C GLY A 51 0.43 -7.66 -16.88
N PRO A 52 -0.80 -7.63 -16.34
CA PRO A 52 -1.98 -7.05 -16.99
C PRO A 52 -1.83 -5.55 -17.31
N SER A 53 -2.76 -5.01 -18.09
CA SER A 53 -2.84 -3.57 -18.31
C SER A 53 -3.41 -2.85 -17.08
N PHE A 54 -3.00 -1.60 -16.85
CA PHE A 54 -3.53 -0.81 -15.74
C PHE A 54 -5.06 -0.63 -15.77
N PRO A 55 -5.72 -0.42 -16.93
CA PRO A 55 -7.17 -0.38 -16.99
C PRO A 55 -7.86 -1.66 -16.49
N VAL A 56 -7.30 -2.84 -16.79
CA VAL A 56 -7.81 -4.11 -16.25
C VAL A 56 -7.60 -4.18 -14.74
N LEU A 57 -6.45 -3.75 -14.23
CA LEU A 57 -6.17 -3.71 -12.79
C LEU A 57 -7.09 -2.72 -12.05
N ILE A 58 -7.41 -1.58 -12.66
CA ILE A 58 -8.42 -0.63 -12.16
C ILE A 58 -9.79 -1.32 -12.13
N ASN A 59 -10.19 -2.02 -13.19
CA ASN A 59 -11.44 -2.76 -13.25
C ASN A 59 -11.51 -3.85 -12.15
N MET A 60 -10.37 -4.40 -11.74
CA MET A 60 -10.27 -5.39 -10.66
C MET A 60 -10.19 -4.82 -9.24
N GLY A 61 -10.13 -3.50 -9.09
CA GLY A 61 -10.17 -2.86 -7.77
C GLY A 61 -8.86 -2.20 -7.33
N ALA A 62 -7.94 -1.88 -8.25
CA ALA A 62 -6.77 -1.07 -7.93
C ALA A 62 -7.18 0.33 -7.44
N ARG A 63 -6.29 1.01 -6.70
CA ARG A 63 -6.53 2.36 -6.24
C ARG A 63 -6.54 3.30 -7.44
N PHE A 64 -7.67 3.98 -7.68
CA PHE A 64 -7.84 4.94 -8.77
C PHE A 64 -8.81 6.03 -8.32
N THR A 65 -8.36 7.29 -8.26
CA THR A 65 -9.11 8.36 -7.58
C THR A 65 -10.48 8.62 -8.25
N PRO A 66 -10.58 8.67 -9.59
CA PRO A 66 -11.87 8.85 -10.27
C PRO A 66 -12.91 7.77 -9.98
N CYS A 67 -12.52 6.56 -9.53
CA CYS A 67 -13.48 5.54 -9.10
C CYS A 67 -14.01 5.74 -7.67
N MET A 68 -13.28 6.49 -6.85
CA MET A 68 -13.47 6.56 -5.40
C MET A 68 -14.20 7.84 -4.96
N ARG A 69 -14.10 8.91 -5.76
CA ARG A 69 -14.79 10.19 -5.57
C ARG A 69 -14.84 10.97 -6.88
N SER A 70 -15.73 11.94 -6.94
CA SER A 70 -15.83 12.88 -8.06
C SER A 70 -14.59 13.77 -8.18
N ILE A 71 -14.14 13.96 -9.41
CA ILE A 71 -13.05 14.86 -9.78
C ILE A 71 -13.56 15.73 -10.93
N PRO A 72 -13.50 17.08 -10.85
CA PRO A 72 -14.07 17.96 -11.87
C PRO A 72 -13.58 17.68 -13.29
N GLU A 73 -12.32 17.26 -13.43
CA GLU A 73 -11.68 16.95 -14.71
C GLU A 73 -12.07 15.57 -15.27
N PHE A 74 -12.52 14.64 -14.42
CA PHE A 74 -12.81 13.25 -14.77
C PHE A 74 -14.20 12.84 -14.27
N THR A 75 -15.21 13.05 -15.11
CA THR A 75 -16.58 12.60 -14.85
C THR A 75 -16.73 11.11 -15.21
N PRO A 76 -17.77 10.41 -14.71
CA PRO A 76 -18.02 9.00 -15.06
C PRO A 76 -18.04 8.71 -16.56
N THR A 77 -18.47 9.69 -17.37
CA THR A 77 -18.57 9.58 -18.83
C THR A 77 -17.32 10.06 -19.57
N THR A 78 -16.28 10.56 -18.87
CA THR A 78 -15.04 11.02 -19.52
C THR A 78 -14.38 9.84 -20.27
N PRO A 79 -14.09 9.98 -21.58
CA PRO A 79 -13.50 8.91 -22.36
C PRO A 79 -11.98 8.81 -22.15
N PHE A 80 -11.49 7.59 -22.04
CA PHE A 80 -10.08 7.22 -22.06
C PHE A 80 -9.81 6.42 -23.33
N GLN A 81 -8.78 6.82 -24.08
CA GLN A 81 -8.31 6.06 -25.24
C GLN A 81 -7.48 4.87 -24.81
N ASN A 82 -7.44 3.82 -25.63
CA ASN A 82 -6.52 2.69 -25.49
C ASN A 82 -6.72 1.95 -24.14
N CYS A 83 -7.98 1.70 -23.79
CA CYS A 83 -8.37 1.15 -22.50
C CYS A 83 -8.14 -0.37 -22.42
N PHE A 84 -8.86 -1.15 -23.24
CA PHE A 84 -8.71 -2.61 -23.30
C PHE A 84 -8.09 -3.06 -24.64
N HIS A 85 -8.50 -2.43 -25.75
CA HIS A 85 -7.91 -2.62 -27.07
C HIS A 85 -7.33 -1.33 -27.66
N GLU A 86 -6.44 -1.46 -28.65
CA GLU A 86 -5.93 -0.31 -29.41
C GLU A 86 -7.07 0.40 -30.15
N SER A 87 -7.05 1.74 -30.14
CA SER A 87 -8.07 2.60 -30.78
C SER A 87 -9.49 2.46 -30.20
N GLU A 88 -9.66 1.72 -29.10
CA GLU A 88 -10.91 1.65 -28.35
C GLU A 88 -10.96 2.77 -27.29
N THR A 89 -12.15 3.31 -27.09
CA THR A 89 -12.43 4.26 -26.00
C THR A 89 -13.31 3.61 -24.95
N CYS A 90 -12.94 3.72 -23.68
CA CYS A 90 -13.81 3.36 -22.55
C CYS A 90 -14.06 4.60 -21.68
N THR A 91 -15.19 4.62 -20.98
CA THR A 91 -15.50 5.63 -19.98
C THR A 91 -14.82 5.34 -18.64
N VAL A 92 -14.71 6.34 -17.76
CA VAL A 92 -14.25 6.13 -16.38
C VAL A 92 -15.10 5.07 -15.68
N GLU A 93 -16.42 5.09 -15.85
CA GLU A 93 -17.33 4.12 -15.25
C GLU A 93 -17.05 2.67 -15.71
N GLU A 94 -16.84 2.46 -17.01
CA GLU A 94 -16.48 1.15 -17.57
C GLU A 94 -15.11 0.67 -17.04
N MET A 95 -14.13 1.58 -16.96
CA MET A 95 -12.82 1.28 -16.40
C MET A 95 -12.91 0.92 -14.92
N CYS A 96 -13.74 1.63 -14.15
CA CYS A 96 -13.97 1.36 -12.74
C CYS A 96 -14.69 0.04 -12.50
N GLY A 97 -15.55 -0.42 -13.41
CA GLY A 97 -16.21 -1.72 -13.28
C GLY A 97 -17.14 -1.80 -12.05
N PHE A 98 -17.25 -2.99 -11.45
CA PHE A 98 -18.11 -3.28 -10.28
C PHE A 98 -19.59 -2.88 -10.44
N GLY A 99 -20.13 -2.89 -11.66
CA GLY A 99 -21.52 -2.52 -11.94
C GLY A 99 -21.76 -1.02 -12.17
N GLY A 100 -20.68 -0.23 -12.23
CA GLY A 100 -20.75 1.21 -12.47
C GLY A 100 -21.24 2.02 -11.26
N PHE A 101 -21.63 3.26 -11.49
CA PHE A 101 -22.17 4.19 -10.51
C PHE A 101 -23.68 4.44 -10.72
N GLY A 102 -24.27 3.95 -11.82
CA GLY A 102 -25.71 4.04 -12.05
C GLY A 102 -26.22 5.48 -12.14
N GLY A 103 -25.39 6.40 -12.64
CA GLY A 103 -25.69 7.84 -12.69
C GLY A 103 -25.49 8.60 -11.37
N SER A 104 -24.95 7.95 -10.35
CA SER A 104 -24.52 8.58 -9.09
C SER A 104 -23.03 8.95 -9.10
N GLU A 105 -22.61 9.68 -8.07
CA GLU A 105 -21.21 10.06 -7.91
C GLU A 105 -20.33 8.82 -7.58
N PRO A 106 -19.05 8.79 -8.00
CA PRO A 106 -18.16 7.67 -7.70
C PRO A 106 -17.99 7.43 -6.19
N ASP A 107 -18.17 6.18 -5.73
CA ASP A 107 -18.25 5.83 -4.30
C ASP A 107 -17.47 4.56 -3.91
N GLN A 108 -16.53 4.09 -4.73
CA GLN A 108 -15.83 2.80 -4.54
C GLN A 108 -14.72 2.85 -3.47
N SER A 109 -15.07 3.21 -2.24
CA SER A 109 -14.16 3.35 -1.09
C SER A 109 -13.43 2.07 -0.69
N PHE A 110 -13.94 0.89 -1.09
CA PHE A 110 -13.26 -0.39 -0.86
C PHE A 110 -11.86 -0.44 -1.50
N ARG A 111 -11.59 0.44 -2.47
CA ARG A 111 -10.29 0.64 -3.12
C ARG A 111 -9.19 1.20 -2.21
N PHE A 112 -9.48 1.46 -0.93
CA PHE A 112 -8.42 1.61 0.08
C PHE A 112 -7.88 0.27 0.60
N ILE A 113 -8.61 -0.83 0.40
CA ILE A 113 -8.29 -2.16 0.94
C ILE A 113 -7.95 -3.15 -0.17
N THR A 114 -8.80 -3.25 -1.20
CA THR A 114 -8.63 -4.21 -2.30
C THR A 114 -7.25 -4.18 -2.98
N PRO A 115 -6.61 -3.02 -3.20
CA PRO A 115 -5.33 -2.99 -3.91
C PRO A 115 -4.19 -3.62 -3.13
N ILE A 116 -4.33 -3.84 -1.81
CA ILE A 116 -3.33 -4.56 -0.99
C ILE A 116 -3.06 -5.96 -1.57
N PHE A 117 -4.07 -6.57 -2.20
CA PHE A 117 -3.98 -7.95 -2.71
C PHE A 117 -3.66 -8.04 -4.20
N LEU A 118 -3.80 -6.94 -4.93
CA LEU A 118 -3.54 -6.84 -6.37
C LEU A 118 -2.05 -6.60 -6.65
N HIS A 119 -1.55 -7.01 -7.80
CA HIS A 119 -0.16 -6.84 -8.22
C HIS A 119 -0.06 -6.41 -9.68
N ALA A 120 0.87 -5.49 -9.95
CA ALA A 120 1.08 -4.96 -11.30
C ALA A 120 1.68 -6.00 -12.28
N GLY A 121 2.10 -7.18 -11.81
CA GLY A 121 2.69 -8.24 -12.63
C GLY A 121 3.57 -9.20 -11.82
N ILE A 122 4.20 -10.15 -12.52
CA ILE A 122 4.99 -11.23 -11.91
C ILE A 122 6.19 -10.66 -11.13
N VAL A 123 6.89 -9.68 -11.70
CA VAL A 123 8.08 -9.08 -11.08
C VAL A 123 7.69 -8.41 -9.76
N HIS A 124 6.63 -7.62 -9.77
CA HIS A 124 6.11 -6.94 -8.59
C HIS A 124 5.66 -7.95 -7.53
N TYR A 125 4.93 -9.00 -7.91
CA TYR A 125 4.50 -10.06 -6.99
C TYR A 125 5.68 -10.77 -6.33
N ILE A 126 6.69 -11.19 -7.09
CA ILE A 126 7.86 -11.90 -6.54
C ILE A 126 8.58 -11.01 -5.52
N MET A 127 8.84 -9.74 -5.85
CA MET A 127 9.51 -8.81 -4.95
C MET A 127 8.73 -8.61 -3.64
N ASN A 128 7.40 -8.47 -3.73
CA ASN A 128 6.54 -8.37 -2.56
C ASN A 128 6.54 -9.66 -1.74
N MET A 129 6.45 -10.83 -2.38
CA MET A 129 6.39 -12.11 -1.67
C MET A 129 7.70 -12.48 -1.00
N LEU A 130 8.85 -12.13 -1.60
CA LEU A 130 10.16 -12.30 -0.95
C LEU A 130 10.22 -11.56 0.38
N CYS A 131 9.69 -10.34 0.43
CA CYS A 131 9.63 -9.57 1.68
C CYS A 131 8.52 -10.06 2.62
N HIS A 132 7.30 -10.27 2.12
CA HIS A 132 6.14 -10.69 2.90
C HIS A 132 6.34 -12.06 3.58
N LEU A 133 6.79 -13.07 2.81
CA LEU A 133 6.97 -14.42 3.32
C LEU A 133 8.25 -14.59 4.13
N ARG A 134 9.19 -13.62 4.07
CA ARG A 134 10.37 -13.61 4.92
C ARG A 134 10.18 -12.71 6.13
N LEU A 135 10.20 -11.40 5.91
CA LEU A 135 10.10 -10.40 6.97
C LEU A 135 8.72 -10.43 7.65
N GLY A 136 7.66 -10.50 6.85
CA GLY A 136 6.29 -10.55 7.39
C GLY A 136 6.03 -11.79 8.24
N ALA A 137 6.47 -12.96 7.76
CA ALA A 137 6.39 -14.21 8.50
C ALA A 137 7.17 -14.17 9.84
N ASP A 138 8.40 -13.64 9.82
CA ASP A 138 9.23 -13.50 11.02
C ASP A 138 8.55 -12.56 12.04
N LEU A 139 8.02 -11.42 11.58
CA LEU A 139 7.31 -10.47 12.44
C LEU A 139 5.98 -11.00 12.97
N GLU A 140 5.21 -11.76 12.19
CA GLU A 140 3.98 -12.41 12.66
C GLU A 140 4.30 -13.36 13.83
N CYS A 141 5.38 -14.14 13.70
CA CYS A 141 5.82 -15.07 14.72
C CYS A 141 6.23 -14.33 16.01
N VAL A 142 6.81 -13.13 15.92
CA VAL A 142 7.23 -12.34 17.10
C VAL A 142 6.06 -11.59 17.74
N LEU A 143 5.25 -10.90 16.93
CA LEU A 143 4.17 -10.02 17.40
C LEU A 143 2.91 -10.76 17.82
N GLY A 144 2.68 -11.95 17.27
CA GLY A 144 1.38 -12.59 17.31
C GLY A 144 0.48 -12.11 16.18
N ALA A 145 -0.37 -13.00 15.67
CA ALA A 145 -1.21 -12.72 14.50
C ALA A 145 -2.06 -11.44 14.64
N PRO A 146 -2.75 -11.16 15.76
CA PRO A 146 -3.62 -9.97 15.83
C PRO A 146 -2.88 -8.64 15.70
N ARG A 147 -1.71 -8.52 16.35
CA ARG A 147 -0.90 -7.29 16.27
C ARG A 147 -0.27 -7.12 14.89
N TYR A 148 0.20 -8.23 14.31
CA TYR A 148 0.73 -8.24 12.96
C TYR A 148 -0.33 -7.83 11.94
N ILE A 149 -1.54 -8.40 11.99
CA ILE A 149 -2.63 -8.07 11.07
C ILE A 149 -3.03 -6.60 11.20
N LEU A 150 -3.15 -6.07 12.42
CA LEU A 150 -3.47 -4.66 12.63
C LEU A 150 -2.38 -3.74 12.06
N LEU A 151 -1.10 -4.05 12.29
CA LEU A 151 0.02 -3.31 11.72
C LEU A 151 -0.02 -3.36 10.18
N TYR A 152 -0.13 -4.56 9.62
CA TYR A 152 -0.14 -4.79 8.18
C TYR A 152 -1.28 -4.07 7.48
N MET A 153 -2.52 -4.26 7.96
CA MET A 153 -3.71 -3.67 7.36
C MET A 153 -3.75 -2.15 7.57
N ALA A 154 -3.43 -1.64 8.77
CA ALA A 154 -3.43 -0.20 9.00
C ALA A 154 -2.40 0.53 8.13
N SER A 155 -1.20 -0.03 7.99
CA SER A 155 -0.16 0.54 7.12
C SER A 155 -0.53 0.47 5.64
N GLY A 156 -1.07 -0.65 5.16
CA GLY A 156 -1.51 -0.77 3.77
C GLY A 156 -2.65 0.19 3.43
N ILE A 157 -3.69 0.24 4.27
CA ILE A 157 -4.86 1.10 4.05
C ILE A 157 -4.44 2.57 4.07
N TRP A 158 -3.71 3.02 5.09
CA TRP A 158 -3.33 4.42 5.17
C TRP A 158 -2.30 4.81 4.10
N GLY A 159 -1.47 3.86 3.65
CA GLY A 159 -0.63 4.05 2.46
C GLY A 159 -1.46 4.44 1.25
N PHE A 160 -2.53 3.69 0.95
CA PHE A 160 -3.44 4.03 -0.16
C PHE A 160 -4.23 5.32 0.08
N VAL A 161 -4.62 5.62 1.33
CA VAL A 161 -5.24 6.91 1.66
C VAL A 161 -4.28 8.07 1.37
N LEU A 162 -3.04 8.00 1.84
CA LEU A 162 -2.05 9.05 1.59
C LEU A 162 -1.76 9.19 0.09
N SER A 163 -1.56 8.09 -0.61
CA SER A 163 -1.36 8.10 -2.06
C SER A 163 -2.53 8.72 -2.81
N SER A 164 -3.78 8.43 -2.43
CA SER A 164 -4.97 8.97 -3.08
C SER A 164 -5.11 10.50 -3.00
N ILE A 165 -4.35 11.14 -2.11
CA ILE A 165 -4.32 12.59 -1.88
C ILE A 165 -3.08 13.24 -2.50
N MET A 166 -1.97 12.50 -2.62
CA MET A 166 -0.67 13.05 -3.02
C MET A 166 -0.24 12.65 -4.44
N SER A 167 -0.69 11.50 -4.91
CA SER A 167 -0.46 11.00 -6.27
C SER A 167 -1.40 11.69 -7.27
N GLN A 168 -1.03 11.68 -8.54
CA GLN A 168 -1.92 12.15 -9.60
C GLN A 168 -3.21 11.33 -9.62
N SER A 169 -4.33 11.99 -9.88
CA SER A 169 -5.65 11.38 -9.83
C SER A 169 -5.78 10.14 -10.72
N THR A 170 -5.17 10.18 -11.90
CA THR A 170 -5.18 9.12 -12.92
C THR A 170 -4.13 8.04 -12.73
N THR A 171 -3.22 8.14 -11.76
CA THR A 171 -2.21 7.10 -11.56
C THR A 171 -2.78 5.95 -10.73
N ALA A 172 -2.87 4.75 -11.32
CA ALA A 172 -3.31 3.57 -10.58
C ALA A 172 -2.24 3.08 -9.58
N SER A 173 -2.67 2.54 -8.44
CA SER A 173 -1.75 1.98 -7.42
C SER A 173 -2.28 0.69 -6.81
N MET A 174 -1.39 -0.24 -6.51
CA MET A 174 -1.68 -1.57 -5.99
C MET A 174 -0.44 -2.22 -5.39
N GLY A 175 -0.61 -3.37 -4.74
CA GLY A 175 0.45 -4.13 -4.10
C GLY A 175 0.38 -4.03 -2.58
N CYS A 176 0.89 -5.07 -1.92
CA CYS A 176 1.01 -5.07 -0.46
C CYS A 176 2.22 -4.27 0.06
N SER A 177 3.00 -3.64 -0.83
CA SER A 177 4.25 -2.97 -0.49
C SER A 177 4.08 -1.85 0.55
N GLY A 178 2.96 -1.10 0.53
CA GLY A 178 2.63 -0.14 1.59
C GLY A 178 2.57 -0.79 2.98
N ALA A 179 1.94 -1.97 3.09
CA ALA A 179 1.94 -2.73 4.34
C ALA A 179 3.35 -3.19 4.74
N LEU A 180 4.17 -3.62 3.78
CA LEU A 180 5.56 -4.04 4.00
C LEU A 180 6.45 -2.89 4.48
N PHE A 181 6.30 -1.69 3.93
CA PHE A 181 6.96 -0.50 4.45
C PHE A 181 6.52 -0.16 5.87
N GLY A 182 5.27 -0.46 6.23
CA GLY A 182 4.80 -0.41 7.62
C GLY A 182 5.53 -1.38 8.54
N LEU A 183 5.80 -2.60 8.08
CA LEU A 183 6.62 -3.54 8.82
C LEU A 183 8.04 -3.00 9.05
N ILE A 184 8.65 -2.39 8.03
CA ILE A 184 9.96 -1.74 8.16
C ILE A 184 9.89 -0.59 9.18
N GLY A 185 8.87 0.27 9.11
CA GLY A 185 8.66 1.36 10.07
C GLY A 185 8.51 0.86 11.51
N TYR A 186 7.82 -0.27 11.71
CA TYR A 186 7.75 -0.93 13.01
C TYR A 186 9.15 -1.38 13.49
N MET A 187 9.97 -1.96 12.61
CA MET A 187 11.31 -2.44 12.98
C MET A 187 12.24 -1.32 13.45
N PHE A 188 12.12 -0.09 12.92
CA PHE A 188 12.84 1.06 13.45
C PHE A 188 12.53 1.28 14.93
N ILE A 189 11.25 1.25 15.30
CA ILE A 189 10.82 1.36 16.69
C ILE A 189 11.27 0.16 17.51
N ASP A 190 11.20 -1.05 16.96
CA ASP A 190 11.66 -2.26 17.66
C ASP A 190 13.15 -2.18 18.03
N VAL A 191 14.01 -1.71 17.13
CA VAL A 191 15.44 -1.48 17.40
C VAL A 191 15.64 -0.43 18.49
N ILE A 192 14.91 0.69 18.43
CA ILE A 192 15.00 1.77 19.44
C ILE A 192 14.54 1.27 20.81
N VAL A 193 13.42 0.55 20.86
CA VAL A 193 12.85 -0.01 22.09
C VAL A 193 13.71 -1.14 22.62
N ASN A 194 14.51 -1.83 21.81
CA ASN A 194 15.41 -2.91 22.24
C ASN A 194 16.90 -2.53 22.18
N TRP A 195 17.21 -1.23 22.15
CA TRP A 195 18.57 -0.70 21.94
C TRP A 195 19.65 -1.31 22.86
N LYS A 196 19.30 -1.58 24.12
CA LYS A 196 20.24 -2.14 25.12
C LYS A 196 20.41 -3.65 25.02
N THR A 197 19.52 -4.34 24.32
CA THR A 197 19.49 -5.80 24.19
C THR A 197 20.12 -6.26 22.89
N ILE A 198 20.01 -5.45 21.83
CA ILE A 198 20.63 -5.71 20.54
C ILE A 198 22.15 -5.50 20.64
N HIS A 199 22.94 -6.45 20.13
CA HIS A 199 24.41 -6.41 20.22
C HIS A 199 25.03 -5.24 19.43
N GLN A 200 24.42 -4.81 18.31
CA GLN A 200 24.90 -3.71 17.46
C GLN A 200 23.75 -2.84 16.93
N PRO A 201 23.06 -2.07 17.78
CA PRO A 201 21.81 -1.40 17.43
C PRO A 201 21.99 -0.34 16.33
N VAL A 202 23.11 0.39 16.34
CA VAL A 202 23.43 1.38 15.28
C VAL A 202 23.57 0.70 13.92
N ARG A 203 24.23 -0.46 13.85
CA ARG A 203 24.42 -1.20 12.61
C ARG A 203 23.10 -1.73 12.06
N GLU A 204 22.21 -2.23 12.93
CA GLU A 204 20.88 -2.67 12.51
C GLU A 204 20.03 -1.50 12.02
N LEU A 205 20.10 -0.35 12.68
CA LEU A 205 19.41 0.87 12.22
C LEU A 205 19.92 1.35 10.86
N LEU A 206 21.24 1.33 10.64
CA LEU A 206 21.84 1.68 9.35
C LEU A 206 21.43 0.71 8.24
N LYS A 207 21.36 -0.60 8.51
CA LYS A 207 20.85 -1.58 7.54
C LYS A 207 19.41 -1.28 7.16
N LEU A 208 18.54 -1.03 8.14
CA LEU A 208 17.14 -0.68 7.89
C LEU A 208 17.02 0.61 7.07
N LEU A 209 17.84 1.62 7.37
CA LEU A 209 17.88 2.86 6.60
C LEU A 209 18.30 2.63 5.15
N ILE A 210 19.38 1.87 4.92
CA ILE A 210 19.86 1.53 3.57
C ILE A 210 18.77 0.78 2.79
N VAL A 211 18.16 -0.24 3.39
CA VAL A 211 17.08 -1.01 2.75
C VAL A 211 15.88 -0.11 2.42
N THR A 212 15.51 0.80 3.32
CA THR A 212 14.40 1.75 3.09
C THR A 212 14.71 2.68 1.91
N ILE A 213 15.91 3.25 1.86
CA ILE A 213 16.33 4.13 0.76
C ILE A 213 16.34 3.38 -0.57
N ILE A 214 16.95 2.18 -0.63
CA ILE A 214 16.97 1.36 -1.85
C ILE A 214 15.53 1.04 -2.29
N SER A 215 14.65 0.69 -1.36
CA SER A 215 13.26 0.36 -1.68
C SER A 215 12.48 1.57 -2.22
N LEU A 216 12.72 2.78 -1.70
CA LEU A 216 12.13 4.02 -2.23
C LEU A 216 12.69 4.38 -3.62
N VAL A 217 13.98 4.14 -3.86
CA VAL A 217 14.58 4.32 -5.19
C VAL A 217 13.98 3.34 -6.20
N LEU A 218 13.81 2.07 -5.81
CA LEU A 218 13.11 1.08 -6.65
C LEU A 218 11.65 1.46 -6.87
N GLY A 219 11.00 2.09 -5.87
CA GLY A 219 9.64 2.61 -5.96
C GLY A 219 9.42 3.73 -6.97
N LEU A 220 10.48 4.22 -7.63
CA LEU A 220 10.39 5.15 -8.76
C LEU A 220 10.14 4.43 -10.12
N LEU A 221 10.16 3.09 -10.14
CA LEU A 221 9.81 2.31 -11.32
C LEU A 221 8.30 2.37 -11.61
N PRO A 222 7.87 2.25 -12.88
CA PRO A 222 6.46 2.31 -13.24
C PRO A 222 5.62 1.23 -12.54
N GLY A 223 4.42 1.60 -12.09
CA GLY A 223 3.51 0.71 -11.36
C GLY A 223 3.80 0.57 -9.86
N LEU A 224 4.73 1.35 -9.32
CA LEU A 224 5.00 1.48 -7.89
C LEU A 224 4.59 2.86 -7.37
N ASP A 225 4.41 2.96 -6.06
CA ASP A 225 3.82 4.14 -5.43
C ASP A 225 4.54 4.49 -4.13
N ASN A 226 5.42 5.48 -4.22
CA ASN A 226 6.20 5.93 -3.07
C ASN A 226 5.39 6.71 -2.04
N PHE A 227 4.25 7.31 -2.40
CA PHE A 227 3.35 7.89 -1.40
C PHE A 227 2.69 6.80 -0.57
N CYS A 228 2.32 5.68 -1.20
CA CYS A 228 1.84 4.50 -0.47
C CYS A 228 2.92 3.92 0.44
N HIS A 229 4.16 3.78 -0.06
CA HIS A 229 5.30 3.30 0.74
C HIS A 229 5.58 4.21 1.95
N LEU A 230 5.67 5.53 1.74
CA LEU A 230 5.90 6.51 2.80
C LEU A 230 4.75 6.48 3.82
N GLY A 231 3.51 6.39 3.33
CA GLY A 231 2.35 6.30 4.19
C GLY A 231 2.39 5.08 5.09
N GLY A 232 2.67 3.92 4.51
CA GLY A 232 2.87 2.67 5.21
C GLY A 232 3.93 2.79 6.30
N PHE A 233 5.11 3.33 5.96
CA PHE A 233 6.23 3.53 6.88
C PHE A 233 5.88 4.41 8.08
N VAL A 234 5.20 5.54 7.86
CA VAL A 234 4.75 6.45 8.93
C VAL A 234 3.79 5.73 9.89
N ILE A 235 2.78 5.02 9.37
CA ILE A 235 1.90 4.22 10.23
C ILE A 235 2.65 3.09 10.91
N GLY A 236 3.66 2.51 10.27
CA GLY A 236 4.54 1.52 10.87
C GLY A 236 5.22 2.02 12.14
N ILE A 237 5.75 3.26 12.12
CA ILE A 237 6.36 3.93 13.27
C ILE A 237 5.32 4.17 14.37
N VAL A 238 4.15 4.72 14.01
CA VAL A 238 3.07 5.03 14.98
C VAL A 238 2.56 3.74 15.62
N MET A 239 2.31 2.71 14.82
CA MET A 239 1.92 1.38 15.29
C MET A 239 3.02 0.74 16.12
N GLY A 240 4.29 0.89 15.76
CA GLY A 240 5.43 0.48 16.58
C GLY A 240 5.33 1.03 18.01
N ALA A 241 5.09 2.33 18.16
CA ALA A 241 4.91 2.94 19.49
C ALA A 241 3.67 2.39 20.23
N LEU A 242 2.63 1.99 19.51
CA LEU A 242 1.37 1.46 20.05
C LEU A 242 1.49 -0.02 20.48
N ILE A 243 2.06 -0.88 19.64
CA ILE A 243 2.01 -2.34 19.77
C ILE A 243 3.33 -3.00 20.18
N ALA A 244 4.45 -2.27 20.20
CA ALA A 244 5.75 -2.81 20.60
C ALA A 244 5.66 -3.51 21.98
N PRO A 245 6.30 -4.68 22.15
CA PRO A 245 6.21 -5.46 23.37
C PRO A 245 6.77 -4.69 24.57
N MET A 246 6.04 -4.74 25.68
CA MET A 246 6.46 -4.13 26.93
C MET A 246 7.62 -4.92 27.52
N ARG A 247 8.74 -4.27 27.86
CA ARG A 247 9.88 -4.94 28.50
C ARG A 247 9.47 -5.57 29.84
N PRO A 248 9.87 -6.82 30.13
CA PRO A 248 9.61 -7.45 31.42
C PRO A 248 10.34 -6.70 32.53
N ASN A 249 9.77 -6.72 33.75
CA ASN A 249 10.36 -6.12 34.96
C ASN A 249 10.60 -4.60 34.93
N MET A 250 9.88 -3.85 34.10
CA MET A 250 9.94 -2.38 34.15
C MET A 250 9.37 -1.81 35.46
N ALA A 251 10.04 -0.78 35.98
CA ALA A 251 9.56 0.03 37.10
C ALA A 251 8.20 0.67 36.82
N LYS A 252 7.43 0.98 37.87
CA LYS A 252 6.07 1.58 37.77
C LYS A 252 6.06 2.85 36.92
N LYS A 253 7.06 3.72 37.09
CA LYS A 253 7.25 4.95 36.28
C LYS A 253 7.44 4.64 34.79
N GLY A 254 8.24 3.63 34.45
CA GLY A 254 8.46 3.19 33.07
C GLY A 254 7.18 2.66 32.43
N LYS A 255 6.42 1.82 33.15
CA LYS A 255 5.11 1.34 32.69
C LYS A 255 4.13 2.48 32.40
N MET A 256 4.06 3.48 33.29
CA MET A 256 3.20 4.64 33.12
C MET A 256 3.58 5.46 31.87
N ILE A 257 4.87 5.69 31.65
CA ILE A 257 5.37 6.38 30.44
C ILE A 257 4.99 5.60 29.18
N THR A 258 5.19 4.28 29.15
CA THR A 258 4.83 3.46 27.97
C THR A 258 3.34 3.49 27.68
N TRP A 259 2.47 3.45 28.71
CA TRP A 259 1.03 3.62 28.50
C TRP A 259 0.68 5.01 27.98
N GLY A 260 1.34 6.06 28.45
CA GLY A 260 1.20 7.42 27.92
C GLY A 260 1.59 7.52 26.44
N ILE A 261 2.73 6.94 26.05
CA ILE A 261 3.18 6.87 24.65
C ILE A 261 2.16 6.13 23.78
N ARG A 262 1.65 4.99 24.26
CA ARG A 262 0.62 4.22 23.54
C ARG A 262 -0.67 5.00 23.36
N ALA A 263 -1.14 5.69 24.39
CA ALA A 263 -2.33 6.54 24.30
C ALA A 263 -2.12 7.68 23.29
N ALA A 264 -0.97 8.34 23.33
CA ALA A 264 -0.63 9.39 22.37
C ALA A 264 -0.54 8.83 20.93
N ALA A 265 0.12 7.69 20.72
CA ALA A 265 0.21 7.04 19.41
C ALA A 265 -1.17 6.65 18.86
N PHE A 266 -2.08 6.16 19.72
CA PHE A 266 -3.44 5.84 19.32
C PHE A 266 -4.23 7.08 18.89
N VAL A 267 -4.11 8.19 19.62
CA VAL A 267 -4.72 9.47 19.24
C VAL A 267 -4.14 10.00 17.93
N ILE A 268 -2.81 9.95 17.76
CA ILE A 268 -2.14 10.35 16.52
C ILE A 268 -2.64 9.51 15.35
N LEU A 269 -2.77 8.19 15.51
CA LEU A 269 -3.30 7.30 14.49
C LEU A 269 -4.70 7.73 14.04
N ILE A 270 -5.61 7.99 14.98
CA ILE A 270 -6.98 8.43 14.67
C ILE A 270 -6.96 9.77 13.93
N ILE A 271 -6.16 10.73 14.40
CA ILE A 271 -6.03 12.06 13.76
C ILE A 271 -5.50 11.91 12.34
N LEU A 272 -4.47 11.10 12.11
CA LEU A 272 -3.90 10.86 10.79
C LEU A 272 -4.96 10.31 9.83
N PHE A 273 -5.72 9.29 10.23
CA PHE A 273 -6.80 8.75 9.40
C PHE A 273 -7.92 9.76 9.17
N ALA A 274 -8.40 10.43 10.22
CA ALA A 274 -9.52 11.36 10.12
C ALA A 274 -9.17 12.57 9.23
N VAL A 275 -7.98 13.15 9.41
CA VAL A 275 -7.52 14.31 8.64
C VAL A 275 -7.31 13.93 7.17
N THR A 276 -6.63 12.83 6.88
CA THR A 276 -6.37 12.44 5.48
C THR A 276 -7.64 12.01 4.76
N ILE A 277 -8.53 11.24 5.40
CA ILE A 277 -9.82 10.89 4.79
C ILE A 277 -10.67 12.15 4.56
N ASN A 278 -10.69 13.10 5.52
CA ASN A 278 -11.41 14.36 5.33
C ASN A 278 -10.81 15.20 4.20
N ALA A 279 -9.48 15.25 4.09
CA ALA A 279 -8.78 15.92 3.01
C ALA A 279 -9.06 15.27 1.66
N PHE A 280 -9.09 13.94 1.58
CA PHE A 280 -9.41 13.19 0.36
C PHE A 280 -10.76 13.60 -0.22
N TYR A 281 -11.81 13.67 0.60
CA TYR A 281 -13.15 14.03 0.13
C TYR A 281 -13.36 15.53 -0.12
N LYS A 282 -12.50 16.40 0.42
CA LYS A 282 -12.62 17.87 0.24
C LYS A 282 -11.70 18.43 -0.83
N ALA A 283 -10.59 17.76 -1.15
CA ALA A 283 -9.59 18.29 -2.07
C ALA A 283 -10.13 18.29 -3.50
N SER A 284 -10.32 19.47 -4.09
CA SER A 284 -10.75 19.60 -5.49
C SER A 284 -9.72 19.01 -6.46
N ASP A 285 -8.41 19.13 -6.15
CA ASP A 285 -7.31 18.58 -6.95
C ASP A 285 -6.07 18.28 -6.07
N PRO A 286 -5.64 17.00 -5.94
CA PRO A 286 -4.37 16.57 -5.35
C PRO A 286 -3.13 17.29 -5.89
N SER A 287 -3.10 17.62 -7.18
CA SER A 287 -1.92 18.12 -7.88
C SER A 287 -1.54 19.54 -7.47
N GLN A 288 -2.50 20.32 -6.94
CA GLN A 288 -2.30 21.67 -6.40
C GLN A 288 -1.66 21.67 -5.01
N ILE A 289 -1.75 20.56 -4.27
CA ILE A 289 -1.19 20.46 -2.90
C ILE A 289 0.33 20.45 -2.94
N CYS A 290 0.93 19.84 -3.97
CA CYS A 290 2.38 19.77 -4.12
C CYS A 290 2.79 19.61 -5.59
N PRO A 291 3.08 20.72 -6.30
CA PRO A 291 3.42 20.70 -7.73
C PRO A 291 4.67 19.86 -8.10
N GLY A 292 5.57 19.62 -7.14
CA GLY A 292 6.80 18.83 -7.32
C GLY A 292 6.72 17.39 -6.80
N CYS A 293 5.62 17.00 -6.17
CA CYS A 293 5.49 15.71 -5.49
C CYS A 293 5.42 14.53 -6.46
N LYS A 294 5.02 14.74 -7.73
CA LYS A 294 5.00 13.66 -8.73
C LYS A 294 6.35 12.94 -8.86
N TYR A 295 7.46 13.68 -8.75
CA TYR A 295 8.82 13.12 -8.86
C TYR A 295 9.25 12.27 -7.67
N LEU A 296 8.46 12.20 -6.60
CA LEU A 296 8.68 11.24 -5.53
C LEU A 296 8.24 9.84 -5.92
N SER A 297 7.33 9.68 -6.89
CA SER A 297 6.81 8.38 -7.34
C SER A 297 7.19 8.01 -8.77
N CYS A 298 7.82 8.90 -9.53
CA CYS A 298 8.21 8.64 -10.91
C CYS A 298 9.49 9.38 -11.30
N LEU A 299 10.21 8.84 -12.29
CA LEU A 299 11.31 9.54 -12.95
C LEU A 299 10.82 10.20 -14.25
N PRO A 300 11.27 11.42 -14.59
CA PRO A 300 10.91 12.10 -15.84
C PRO A 300 11.70 11.52 -17.03
N VAL A 301 11.53 10.22 -17.29
CA VAL A 301 12.15 9.49 -18.38
C VAL A 301 11.05 8.72 -19.10
N ASN A 302 11.04 8.73 -20.43
CA ASN A 302 10.08 7.98 -21.26
C ASN A 302 8.60 8.15 -20.85
N ASN A 303 8.18 9.35 -20.44
CA ASN A 303 6.82 9.69 -20.02
C ASN A 303 6.29 8.86 -18.83
N TRP A 304 7.16 8.29 -17.98
CA TRP A 304 6.75 7.49 -16.81
C TRP A 304 5.96 8.28 -15.76
N CYS A 305 6.08 9.60 -15.77
CA CYS A 305 5.33 10.50 -14.91
C CYS A 305 3.96 10.91 -15.47
N ASP A 306 3.68 10.59 -16.73
CA ASP A 306 2.44 10.97 -17.42
C ASP A 306 1.52 9.75 -17.65
N MET A 307 1.83 8.61 -16.99
CA MET A 307 1.06 7.35 -17.00
C MET A 307 0.03 7.25 -15.86
#